data_AF-A0A8J7JG68-F1
#
_entry.id   AF-A0A8J7JG68-F1
#
_cell.length_a   1.000
_cell.length_b   1.000
_cell.length_c   1.000
_cell.angle_alpha   90.00
_cell.angle_beta   90.00
_cell.angle_gamma   90.00
#
_symmetry.space_group_name_H-M   'P 1'
#
loop_
_entity.id
_entity.type
_entity.pdbx_description
1 polymer ?
#
loop_
_entity_poly.entity_id
_entity_poly.type
_entity_poly.pdbx_seq_one_letter_code
_entity_poly.pdbx_strand_id
1 'polypeptide(L)'
;MRLNRTVFAGLAGLCLLLVGLISIVGLNLARASDPIPEAVYDCLPLQTQATKLWGLVETASGSYLLIGAGEGETYQEVLIYLDTQAVCRSLLPEDDPVLSHYIPLNLARELALQRYTQVLQEQGGRDAYQQQLTEYLTAAPEGTRSQFPEEYLWALEELGIELPPNSYEVLR
;
A
#
# COMPACT_ATOMS: atom_id res chain seq x y z
N MET A 1 0.62 -47.89 27.86
CA MET A 1 1.13 -46.82 26.99
C MET A 1 0.10 -45.70 26.91
N ARG A 2 0.30 -44.60 27.64
CA ARG A 2 -0.51 -43.38 27.57
C ARG A 2 0.08 -42.51 26.45
N LEU A 3 -0.56 -42.49 25.27
CA LEU A 3 -0.17 -41.57 24.21
C LEU A 3 -0.69 -40.17 24.52
N ASN A 4 0.21 -39.19 24.43
CA ASN A 4 0.06 -37.79 24.77
C ASN A 4 -1.11 -37.11 24.05
N ARG A 5 -2.17 -36.81 24.81
CA ARG A 5 -3.28 -35.91 24.41
C ARG A 5 -2.87 -34.45 24.23
N THR A 6 -1.64 -34.07 24.61
CA THR A 6 -1.14 -32.69 24.61
C THR A 6 -0.60 -32.21 23.27
N VAL A 7 -0.23 -33.11 22.35
CA VAL A 7 0.40 -32.70 21.06
C VAL A 7 -0.64 -32.28 20.02
N PHE A 8 -1.84 -32.86 20.05
CA PHE A 8 -2.90 -32.53 19.08
C PHE A 8 -3.55 -31.15 19.31
N ALA A 9 -3.51 -30.62 20.53
CA ALA A 9 -4.07 -29.30 20.83
C ALA A 9 -3.20 -28.15 20.30
N GLY A 10 -1.89 -28.33 20.18
CA GLY A 10 -0.97 -27.30 19.68
C GLY A 10 -1.05 -27.07 18.17
N LEU A 11 -1.28 -28.14 17.40
CA LEU A 11 -1.36 -28.06 15.93
C LEU A 11 -2.66 -27.41 15.44
N ALA A 12 -3.79 -27.64 16.12
CA ALA A 12 -5.05 -26.99 15.78
C ALA A 12 -5.06 -25.48 16.08
N GLY A 13 -4.39 -25.05 17.16
CA GLY A 13 -4.25 -23.63 17.51
C GLY A 13 -3.37 -22.85 16.52
N LEU A 14 -2.31 -23.48 16.00
CA LEU A 14 -1.42 -22.84 15.02
C LEU A 14 -2.09 -22.67 13.64
N CYS A 15 -2.89 -23.65 13.19
CA CYS A 15 -3.65 -23.53 11.95
C CYS A 15 -4.76 -22.47 12.01
N LEU A 16 -5.43 -22.29 13.15
CA LEU A 16 -6.46 -21.25 13.30
C LEU A 16 -5.87 -19.83 13.30
N LEU A 17 -4.66 -19.64 13.83
CA LEU A 17 -3.94 -18.36 13.77
C LEU A 17 -3.47 -18.01 12.35
N LEU A 18 -3.01 -19.00 11.58
CA LEU A 18 -2.59 -18.81 10.18
C LEU A 18 -3.75 -18.47 9.24
N VAL A 19 -4.93 -19.09 9.43
CA VAL A 19 -6.13 -18.76 8.62
C VAL A 19 -6.70 -17.38 8.96
N GLY A 20 -6.60 -16.94 10.21
CA GLY A 20 -7.04 -15.61 10.65
C GLY A 20 -6.21 -14.47 10.05
N LEU A 21 -4.88 -14.63 9.96
CA LEU A 21 -3.97 -13.63 9.37
C LEU A 21 -4.10 -13.52 7.84
N ILE A 22 -4.29 -14.64 7.14
CA ILE A 22 -4.49 -14.65 5.68
C ILE A 22 -5.80 -13.95 5.29
N SER A 23 -6.83 -14.04 6.15
CA SER A 23 -8.15 -13.47 5.87
C SER A 23 -8.19 -11.94 5.95
N ILE A 24 -7.37 -11.31 6.81
CA ILE A 24 -7.35 -9.85 6.97
C ILE A 24 -6.67 -9.18 5.77
N VAL A 25 -5.52 -9.72 5.34
CA VAL A 25 -4.78 -9.19 4.18
C VAL A 25 -5.60 -9.31 2.89
N GLY A 26 -6.28 -10.44 2.69
CA GLY A 26 -7.17 -10.64 1.53
C GLY A 26 -8.40 -9.73 1.51
N LEU A 27 -8.99 -9.41 2.66
CA LEU A 27 -10.11 -8.48 2.75
C LEU A 27 -9.70 -7.04 2.40
N ASN A 28 -8.53 -6.61 2.86
CA ASN A 28 -8.05 -5.26 2.62
C ASN A 28 -7.62 -5.07 1.15
N LEU A 29 -7.03 -6.09 0.51
CA LEU A 29 -6.78 -6.06 -0.94
C LEU A 29 -8.06 -5.92 -1.76
N ALA A 30 -9.14 -6.63 -1.41
CA ALA A 30 -10.40 -6.56 -2.15
C ALA A 30 -11.09 -5.20 -2.04
N ARG A 31 -10.92 -4.50 -0.92
CA ARG A 31 -11.50 -3.16 -0.72
C ARG A 31 -10.71 -2.03 -1.36
N ALA A 32 -9.45 -2.25 -1.69
CA ALA A 32 -8.66 -1.27 -2.41
C ALA A 32 -9.22 -0.99 -3.82
N SER A 33 -10.02 -1.92 -4.38
CA SER A 33 -10.75 -1.74 -5.65
C SER A 33 -12.16 -1.13 -5.51
N ASP A 34 -12.60 -0.81 -4.30
CA ASP A 34 -13.91 -0.17 -4.07
C ASP A 34 -13.91 1.29 -4.56
N PRO A 35 -15.09 1.86 -4.86
CA PRO A 35 -15.21 3.29 -5.14
C PRO A 35 -14.70 4.12 -3.95
N ILE A 36 -14.11 5.28 -4.26
CA ILE A 36 -13.65 6.23 -3.25
C ILE A 36 -14.86 6.71 -2.42
N PRO A 37 -14.82 6.64 -1.08
CA PRO A 37 -15.93 7.10 -0.25
C PRO A 37 -16.24 8.58 -0.48
N GLU A 38 -17.53 8.94 -0.55
CA GLU A 38 -17.96 10.32 -0.83
C GLU A 38 -17.39 11.36 0.16
N ALA A 39 -17.23 10.97 1.43
CA ALA A 39 -16.66 11.82 2.47
C ALA A 39 -15.21 12.27 2.18
N VAL A 40 -14.48 11.56 1.33
CA VAL A 40 -13.13 11.96 0.90
C VAL A 40 -13.16 13.26 0.11
N TYR A 41 -14.22 13.56 -0.64
CA TYR A 41 -14.29 14.77 -1.43
C TYR A 41 -14.45 16.04 -0.58
N ASP A 42 -14.87 15.93 0.68
CA ASP A 42 -15.05 17.06 1.60
C ASP A 42 -13.74 17.74 2.01
N CYS A 43 -12.61 17.02 1.90
CA CYS A 43 -11.28 17.48 2.32
C CYS A 43 -10.31 17.65 1.16
N LEU A 44 -10.76 17.48 -0.09
CA LEU A 44 -9.96 17.71 -1.29
C LEU A 44 -10.26 19.10 -1.88
N PRO A 45 -9.27 19.75 -2.54
CA PRO A 45 -9.54 20.96 -3.31
C PRO A 45 -10.63 20.71 -4.37
N LEU A 46 -11.50 21.71 -4.61
CA LEU A 46 -12.66 21.58 -5.51
C LEU A 46 -12.29 21.17 -6.94
N GLN A 47 -11.11 21.55 -7.41
CA GLN A 47 -10.58 21.21 -8.73
C GLN A 47 -9.91 19.84 -8.80
N THR A 48 -9.65 19.20 -7.66
CA THR A 48 -8.99 17.89 -7.59
C THR A 48 -9.98 16.80 -7.94
N GLN A 49 -9.64 16.01 -8.96
CA GLN A 49 -10.37 14.79 -9.27
C GLN A 49 -9.69 13.64 -8.54
N ALA A 50 -10.40 13.02 -7.60
CA ALA A 50 -9.97 11.74 -7.03
C ALA A 50 -10.27 10.66 -8.08
N THR A 51 -9.23 10.07 -8.64
CA THR A 51 -9.32 9.19 -9.80
C THR A 51 -9.22 7.72 -9.43
N LYS A 52 -8.61 7.40 -8.29
CA LYS A 52 -8.40 6.02 -7.87
C LYS A 52 -8.21 5.83 -6.37
N LEU A 53 -8.74 4.74 -5.81
CA LEU A 53 -8.36 4.23 -4.49
C LEU A 53 -7.21 3.23 -4.68
N TRP A 54 -6.05 3.48 -4.05
CA TRP A 54 -4.90 2.58 -4.08
C TRP A 54 -4.86 1.62 -2.91
N GLY A 55 -5.34 2.06 -1.76
CA GLY A 55 -5.36 1.25 -0.57
C GLY A 55 -6.25 1.84 0.51
N LEU A 56 -6.77 0.97 1.36
CA LEU A 56 -7.59 1.31 2.51
C LEU A 56 -7.21 0.42 3.68
N VAL A 57 -6.99 1.03 4.84
CA VAL A 57 -6.69 0.33 6.10
C VAL A 57 -7.62 0.85 7.18
N GLU A 58 -8.44 -0.04 7.74
CA GLU A 58 -9.34 0.27 8.85
C GLU A 58 -8.65 0.08 10.20
N THR A 59 -8.91 1.00 11.11
CA THR A 59 -8.42 0.98 12.49
C THR A 59 -9.57 1.23 13.46
N ALA A 60 -9.33 1.06 14.76
CA ALA A 60 -10.33 1.36 15.78
C ALA A 60 -10.75 2.84 15.83
N SER A 61 -9.89 3.76 15.35
CA SER A 61 -10.13 5.20 15.39
C SER A 61 -10.70 5.78 14.09
N GLY A 62 -10.68 5.01 13.00
CA GLY A 62 -11.03 5.50 11.66
C GLY A 62 -10.35 4.67 10.57
N SER A 63 -10.31 5.19 9.35
CA SER A 63 -9.65 4.56 8.21
C SER A 63 -8.60 5.47 7.59
N TYR A 64 -7.53 4.86 7.09
CA TYR A 64 -6.53 5.50 6.25
C TYR A 64 -6.72 5.05 4.82
N LEU A 65 -6.72 6.00 3.88
CA LEU A 65 -6.90 5.74 2.47
C LEU A 65 -5.73 6.36 1.70
N LEU A 66 -5.12 5.58 0.82
CA LEU A 66 -4.18 6.08 -0.18
C LEU A 66 -4.96 6.22 -1.49
N ILE A 67 -5.06 7.43 -2.03
CA ILE A 67 -5.79 7.70 -3.26
C ILE A 67 -4.87 8.32 -4.31
N GLY A 68 -5.15 8.01 -5.58
CA GLY A 68 -4.67 8.78 -6.71
C GLY A 68 -5.58 9.98 -6.92
N ALA A 69 -5.02 11.18 -6.87
CA ALA A 69 -5.73 12.43 -7.08
C ALA A 69 -4.97 13.30 -8.09
N GLY A 70 -5.67 14.09 -8.88
CA GLY A 70 -5.01 14.91 -9.90
C GLY A 70 -5.77 16.16 -10.29
N GLU A 71 -5.03 17.12 -10.87
CA GLU A 71 -5.54 18.32 -11.51
C GLU A 71 -4.94 18.40 -12.92
N GLY A 72 -5.80 18.31 -13.95
CA GLY A 72 -5.36 18.26 -15.35
C GLY A 72 -4.52 17.01 -15.65
N GLU A 73 -3.29 17.20 -16.13
CA GLU A 73 -2.33 16.13 -16.43
C GLU A 73 -1.46 15.73 -15.22
N THR A 74 -1.63 16.41 -14.08
CA THR A 74 -0.83 16.15 -12.88
C THR A 74 -1.49 15.09 -12.03
N TYR A 75 -0.76 14.02 -11.71
CA TYR A 75 -1.22 12.91 -10.88
C TYR A 75 -0.36 12.80 -9.63
N GLN A 76 -0.99 12.70 -8.46
CA GLN A 76 -0.32 12.56 -7.18
C GLN A 76 -1.01 11.54 -6.27
N GLU A 77 -0.22 10.94 -5.40
CA GLU A 77 -0.72 10.05 -4.35
C GLU A 77 -1.03 10.88 -3.10
N VAL A 78 -2.19 10.65 -2.50
CA VAL A 78 -2.70 11.42 -1.37
C VAL A 78 -3.11 10.47 -0.26
N LEU A 79 -2.60 10.74 0.95
CA LEU A 79 -3.02 10.04 2.16
C LEU A 79 -4.18 10.78 2.83
N ILE A 80 -5.28 10.08 3.02
CA ILE A 80 -6.50 10.58 3.66
C ILE A 80 -6.75 9.80 4.95
N TYR A 81 -7.24 10.51 5.96
CA TYR A 81 -7.81 9.91 7.16
C TYR A 81 -9.30 10.25 7.27
N LEU A 82 -10.14 9.24 7.44
CA LEU A 82 -11.55 9.39 7.82
C LEU A 82 -11.71 8.91 9.26
N ASP A 83 -12.24 9.74 10.15
CA ASP A 83 -12.57 9.26 11.50
C ASP A 83 -13.83 8.38 11.52
N THR A 84 -14.19 7.85 12.69
CA THR A 84 -15.38 6.99 12.84
C THR A 84 -16.72 7.67 12.50
N GLN A 85 -16.73 9.00 12.38
CA GLN A 85 -17.90 9.79 11.99
C GLN A 85 -17.81 10.24 10.51
N ALA A 86 -16.88 9.67 9.74
CA ALA A 86 -16.57 10.02 8.36
C ALA A 86 -16.11 11.48 8.18
N VAL A 87 -15.58 12.13 9.22
CA VAL A 87 -14.96 13.44 9.06
C VAL A 87 -13.63 13.28 8.36
N CYS A 88 -13.50 13.88 7.18
CA CYS A 88 -12.29 13.77 6.40
C CYS A 88 -11.18 14.73 6.85
N ARG A 89 -9.94 14.21 6.86
CA ARG A 89 -8.71 14.98 6.96
C ARG A 89 -7.77 14.49 5.88
N SER A 90 -7.39 15.38 4.97
CA SER A 90 -6.26 15.11 4.11
C SER A 90 -4.97 15.25 4.92
N LEU A 91 -4.12 14.24 4.85
CA LEU A 91 -2.77 14.26 5.39
C LEU A 91 -1.74 14.64 4.31
N LEU A 92 -2.24 15.01 3.10
CA LEU A 92 -1.52 15.48 1.90
C LEU A 92 -0.15 16.10 2.21
N PRO A 93 0.92 15.47 1.70
CA PRO A 93 2.15 16.19 1.38
C PRO A 93 2.34 16.20 -0.15
N GLU A 94 2.49 17.37 -0.75
CA GLU A 94 2.98 17.48 -2.15
C GLU A 94 4.47 17.11 -2.24
N ASP A 95 5.22 17.27 -1.13
CA ASP A 95 6.69 17.26 -1.14
C ASP A 95 7.33 16.08 -0.39
N ASP A 96 6.54 15.20 0.25
CA ASP A 96 7.06 14.10 1.07
C ASP A 96 6.31 12.78 0.81
N PRO A 97 6.86 11.90 -0.05
CA PRO A 97 6.18 10.65 -0.41
C PRO A 97 6.26 9.57 0.68
N VAL A 98 6.88 9.84 1.84
CA VAL A 98 7.08 8.83 2.90
C VAL A 98 5.85 8.76 3.81
N LEU A 99 4.97 7.79 3.56
CA LEU A 99 3.75 7.55 4.33
C LEU A 99 4.05 7.35 5.83
N SER A 100 5.16 6.67 6.14
CA SER A 100 5.55 6.36 7.52
C SER A 100 5.92 7.58 8.37
N HIS A 101 6.07 8.77 7.77
CA HIS A 101 6.17 10.04 8.51
C HIS A 101 4.83 10.48 9.13
N TYR A 102 3.70 10.01 8.58
CA TYR A 102 2.36 10.47 8.95
C TYR A 102 1.54 9.41 9.67
N ILE A 103 1.83 8.14 9.41
CA ILE A 103 1.12 6.99 9.98
C ILE A 103 2.10 5.93 10.48
N PRO A 104 1.68 5.06 11.42
CA PRO A 104 2.50 3.93 11.85
C PRO A 104 3.00 3.09 10.66
N LEU A 105 4.28 2.72 10.68
CA LEU A 105 4.98 2.01 9.59
C LEU A 105 4.24 0.75 9.13
N ASN A 106 3.58 0.01 10.03
CA ASN A 106 2.82 -1.18 9.66
C ASN A 106 1.61 -0.83 8.77
N LEU A 107 0.93 0.29 9.02
CA LEU A 107 -0.18 0.76 8.18
C LEU A 107 0.34 1.29 6.85
N ALA A 108 1.47 2.00 6.86
CA ALA A 108 2.15 2.46 5.63
C ALA A 108 2.52 1.29 4.71
N ARG A 109 3.14 0.24 5.27
CA ARG A 109 3.47 -0.99 4.55
C ARG A 109 2.23 -1.69 3.98
N GLU A 110 1.14 -1.74 4.74
CA GLU A 110 -0.11 -2.33 4.27
C GLU A 110 -0.73 -1.55 3.10
N LEU A 111 -0.75 -0.22 3.17
CA LEU A 111 -1.19 0.63 2.05
C LEU A 111 -0.28 0.46 0.82
N ALA A 112 1.04 0.43 1.02
CA ALA A 112 2.00 0.22 -0.06
C ALA A 112 1.80 -1.13 -0.75
N LEU A 113 1.56 -2.20 0.01
CA LEU A 113 1.30 -3.54 -0.53
C LEU A 113 0.01 -3.56 -1.36
N GLN A 114 -1.08 -2.95 -0.88
CA GLN A 114 -2.33 -2.85 -1.63
C GLN A 114 -2.13 -2.08 -2.94
N ARG A 115 -1.45 -0.92 -2.87
CA ARG A 115 -1.12 -0.09 -4.04
C ARG A 115 -0.37 -0.90 -5.09
N TYR A 116 0.76 -1.51 -4.74
CA TYR A 116 1.55 -2.26 -5.72
C TYR A 116 0.84 -3.51 -6.21
N THR A 117 0.03 -4.18 -5.38
CA THR A 117 -0.80 -5.27 -5.87
C THR A 117 -1.72 -4.82 -7.00
N GLN A 118 -2.38 -3.67 -6.84
CA GLN A 118 -3.23 -3.11 -7.90
C GLN A 118 -2.41 -2.74 -9.15
N VAL A 119 -1.27 -2.06 -8.98
CA VAL A 119 -0.39 -1.70 -10.10
C VAL A 119 0.02 -2.94 -10.90
N LEU A 120 0.40 -4.01 -10.22
CA LEU A 120 0.76 -5.27 -10.87
C LEU A 120 -0.43 -5.83 -11.67
N GLN A 121 -1.65 -5.81 -11.12
CA GLN A 121 -2.84 -6.28 -11.83
C GLN A 121 -3.11 -5.47 -13.11
N GLU A 122 -2.94 -4.15 -13.06
CA GLU A 122 -3.16 -3.26 -14.20
C GLU A 122 -2.09 -3.39 -15.28
N GLN A 123 -0.84 -3.64 -14.90
CA GLN A 123 0.28 -3.71 -15.82
C GLN A 123 0.49 -5.11 -16.43
N GLY A 124 -0.46 -6.03 -16.25
CA GLY A 124 -0.39 -7.38 -16.82
C GLY A 124 0.36 -8.40 -15.96
N GLY A 125 0.54 -8.12 -14.67
CA GLY A 125 1.10 -9.02 -13.67
C GLY A 125 2.55 -8.71 -13.28
N ARG A 126 3.07 -9.53 -12.36
CA ARG A 126 4.41 -9.38 -11.76
C ARG A 126 5.52 -9.28 -12.81
N ASP A 127 5.55 -10.19 -13.79
CA ASP A 127 6.65 -10.29 -14.75
C ASP A 127 6.73 -9.07 -15.67
N ALA A 128 5.56 -8.59 -16.13
CA ALA A 128 5.48 -7.38 -16.94
C ALA A 128 5.92 -6.14 -16.15
N TYR A 129 5.48 -6.03 -14.90
CA TYR A 129 5.90 -4.96 -13.99
C TYR A 129 7.42 -5.00 -13.71
N GLN A 130 7.95 -6.18 -13.38
CA GLN A 130 9.38 -6.41 -13.13
C GLN A 130 10.23 -5.95 -14.32
N GLN A 131 9.83 -6.33 -15.54
CA GLN A 131 10.55 -5.94 -16.75
C GLN A 131 10.54 -4.42 -16.92
N GLN A 132 9.36 -3.79 -16.87
CA GLN A 132 9.22 -2.34 -17.06
C GLN A 132 10.01 -1.53 -16.01
N LEU A 133 9.91 -1.93 -14.74
CA LEU A 133 10.62 -1.25 -13.65
C LEU A 133 12.14 -1.40 -13.81
N THR A 134 12.62 -2.58 -14.21
CA THR A 134 14.05 -2.82 -14.46
C THR A 134 14.56 -1.95 -15.60
N GLU A 135 13.83 -1.89 -16.71
CA GLU A 135 14.17 -1.04 -17.86
C GLU A 135 14.23 0.44 -17.46
N TYR A 136 13.23 0.93 -16.73
CA TYR A 136 13.18 2.30 -16.24
C TYR A 136 14.38 2.64 -15.34
N LEU A 137 14.66 1.81 -14.33
CA LEU A 137 15.71 2.06 -13.35
C LEU A 137 17.12 1.95 -13.93
N THR A 138 17.32 1.12 -14.95
CA THR A 138 18.62 0.95 -15.61
C THR A 138 18.87 1.97 -16.72
N ALA A 139 17.82 2.57 -17.28
CA ALA A 139 17.92 3.65 -18.26
C ALA A 139 18.17 5.03 -17.63
N ALA A 140 18.05 5.16 -16.30
CA ALA A 140 18.24 6.43 -15.61
C ALA A 140 19.69 6.96 -15.79
N PRO A 141 19.86 8.25 -16.16
CA PRO A 141 21.18 8.88 -16.22
C PRO A 141 21.97 8.73 -14.91
N GLU A 142 23.30 8.74 -15.02
CA GLU A 142 24.16 8.76 -13.83
C GLU A 142 23.83 9.99 -12.96
N GLY A 143 23.61 9.75 -11.66
CA GLY A 143 23.27 10.78 -10.68
C GLY A 143 21.78 11.12 -10.57
N THR A 144 20.89 10.45 -11.31
CA THR A 144 19.42 10.64 -11.22
C THR A 144 18.73 9.36 -10.77
N ARG A 145 19.14 8.83 -9.61
CA ARG A 145 18.53 7.61 -9.06
C ARG A 145 17.11 7.89 -8.60
N SER A 146 16.22 6.95 -8.90
CA SER A 146 14.87 6.99 -8.35
C SER A 146 14.90 6.81 -6.83
N GLN A 147 14.01 7.51 -6.16
CA GLN A 147 13.93 7.52 -4.70
C GLN A 147 12.69 6.75 -4.26
N PHE A 148 12.85 5.84 -3.31
CA PHE A 148 11.75 5.00 -2.80
C PHE A 148 11.66 5.09 -1.28
N PRO A 149 10.47 5.36 -0.71
CA PRO A 149 10.20 5.14 0.70
C PRO A 149 10.43 3.70 1.14
N GLU A 150 10.82 3.47 2.40
CA GLU A 150 11.09 2.13 2.93
C GLU A 150 9.88 1.19 2.81
N GLU A 151 8.68 1.67 3.11
CA GLU A 151 7.44 0.91 2.98
C GLU A 151 7.16 0.43 1.54
N TYR A 152 7.62 1.19 0.53
CA TYR A 152 7.41 0.84 -0.88
C TYR A 152 8.40 -0.24 -1.31
N LEU A 153 9.65 -0.14 -0.85
CA LEU A 153 10.65 -1.20 -1.07
C LEU A 153 10.20 -2.51 -0.44
N TRP A 154 9.71 -2.46 0.81
CA TRP A 154 9.16 -3.63 1.48
C TRP A 154 7.99 -4.24 0.69
N ALA A 155 7.03 -3.42 0.24
CA ALA A 155 5.89 -3.90 -0.53
C ALA A 155 6.30 -4.57 -1.86
N LEU A 156 7.28 -4.00 -2.56
CA LEU A 156 7.82 -4.59 -3.79
C LEU A 156 8.49 -5.95 -3.53
N GLU A 157 9.27 -6.05 -2.44
CA GLU A 157 9.93 -7.30 -2.04
C GLU A 157 8.90 -8.40 -1.70
N GLU A 158 7.86 -8.08 -0.93
CA GLU A 158 6.78 -9.03 -0.60
C GLU A 158 6.02 -9.53 -1.84
N LEU A 159 5.95 -8.72 -2.90
CA LEU A 159 5.35 -9.08 -4.18
C LEU A 159 6.33 -9.81 -5.12
N GLY A 160 7.55 -10.08 -4.66
CA GLY A 160 8.58 -10.76 -5.45
C GLY A 160 9.10 -9.93 -6.62
N ILE A 161 9.11 -8.60 -6.46
CA ILE A 161 9.75 -7.65 -7.36
C ILE A 161 11.15 -7.34 -6.85
N GLU A 162 12.15 -7.56 -7.69
CA GLU A 162 13.55 -7.33 -7.37
C GLU A 162 14.02 -6.03 -8.04
N LEU A 163 14.58 -5.11 -7.27
CA LEU A 163 15.15 -3.87 -7.78
C LEU A 163 16.62 -4.09 -8.16
N PRO A 164 17.08 -3.60 -9.33
CA PRO A 164 18.49 -3.72 -9.69
C PRO A 164 19.40 -3.05 -8.65
N PRO A 165 20.54 -3.65 -8.30
CA PRO A 165 21.43 -3.08 -7.30
C PRO A 165 21.96 -1.71 -7.75
N ASN A 166 22.11 -0.79 -6.81
CA ASN A 166 22.61 0.58 -7.06
C ASN A 166 21.78 1.42 -8.05
N SER A 167 20.54 1.03 -8.34
CA SER A 167 19.64 1.76 -9.26
C SER A 167 18.70 2.74 -8.56
N TYR A 168 18.66 2.73 -7.23
CA TYR A 168 17.75 3.54 -6.44
C TYR A 168 18.39 4.07 -5.14
N GLU A 169 17.71 5.03 -4.52
CA GLU A 169 17.99 5.57 -3.20
C GLU A 169 16.79 5.33 -2.27
N VAL A 170 17.07 5.17 -0.98
CA VAL A 170 16.04 4.96 0.05
C VAL A 170 15.71 6.30 0.69
N LEU A 171 14.44 6.68 0.67
CA LEU A 171 13.90 7.79 1.45
C LEU A 171 13.50 7.30 2.84
N ARG A 172 13.85 8.07 3.86
CA ARG A 172 13.69 7.77 5.29
C ARG A 172 13.33 9.00 6.08
#